data_AF-A0A178KM92-F1
#
_entry.id   AF-A0A178KM92-F1
#
_cell.length_a   1.000
_cell.length_b   1.000
_cell.length_c   1.000
_cell.angle_alpha   90.00
_cell.angle_beta   90.00
_cell.angle_gamma   90.00
#
_symmetry.space_group_name_H-M   'P 1'
#
loop_
_entity.id
_entity.type
_entity.pdbx_description
1 polymer ?
#
loop_
_entity_poly.entity_id
_entity_poly.type
_entity_poly.pdbx_seq_one_letter_code
_entity_poly.pdbx_strand_id
1 'polypeptide(L)'
;MKVFLIVIAFVFGGWSVQASADKLTEFDYPLLLGDWYWFSANDEGIESEGETYTAMNIKFKSNYDFVVRLLRADGSVDQWKGKYDIDETNITFHSSDQPEQLHTYMLSYNQFILDGARFTKLAPENLPGQWHASRISGTDVDDHITGLSILLRPDFLFSAQVKGSNGKMKEHRGIYYIEDDSIVLLYEDGLQENQFKLGSDNTLTLTNQQFGMEAIMQREY
;
A
#
# COMPACT_ATOMS: atom_id res chain seq x y z
N MET A 1 -41.73 -53.20 -5.81
CA MET A 1 -40.43 -52.68 -6.30
C MET A 1 -40.68 -51.25 -6.77
N LYS A 2 -40.13 -50.25 -6.06
CA LYS A 2 -38.95 -49.45 -6.46
C LYS A 2 -39.30 -48.54 -7.67
N VAL A 3 -39.15 -47.22 -7.67
CA VAL A 3 -38.08 -46.37 -7.12
C VAL A 3 -38.62 -44.95 -6.89
N PHE A 4 -38.25 -44.32 -5.76
CA PHE A 4 -38.40 -42.88 -5.51
C PHE A 4 -37.23 -42.15 -6.21
N LEU A 5 -37.52 -41.18 -7.07
CA LEU A 5 -36.51 -40.36 -7.75
C LEU A 5 -36.23 -39.13 -6.89
N ILE A 6 -35.09 -39.14 -6.18
CA ILE A 6 -34.56 -37.98 -5.46
C ILE A 6 -33.75 -37.15 -6.47
N VAL A 7 -34.19 -35.92 -6.72
CA VAL A 7 -33.41 -34.90 -7.43
C VAL A 7 -32.51 -34.25 -6.39
N ILE A 8 -31.21 -34.56 -6.43
CA ILE A 8 -30.19 -33.86 -5.64
C ILE A 8 -29.74 -32.64 -6.47
N ALA A 9 -30.17 -31.45 -6.05
CA ALA A 9 -29.60 -30.20 -6.52
C ALA A 9 -28.23 -30.01 -5.86
N PHE A 10 -27.15 -30.19 -6.64
CA PHE A 10 -25.81 -29.76 -6.24
C PHE A 10 -25.73 -28.25 -6.37
N VAL A 11 -25.88 -27.54 -5.25
CA VAL A 11 -25.46 -26.15 -5.14
C VAL A 11 -23.95 -26.17 -4.95
N PHE A 12 -23.20 -25.94 -6.02
CA PHE A 12 -21.79 -25.59 -5.91
C PHE A 12 -21.72 -24.16 -5.35
N GLY A 13 -21.60 -24.05 -4.03
CA GLY A 13 -21.10 -22.84 -3.41
C GLY A 13 -19.64 -22.67 -3.84
N GLY A 14 -19.36 -21.68 -4.69
CA GLY A 14 -18.00 -21.28 -5.01
C GLY A 14 -17.41 -20.61 -3.77
N TRP A 15 -16.57 -21.32 -3.03
CA TRP A 15 -15.64 -20.69 -2.12
C TRP A 15 -14.56 -20.03 -2.98
N SER A 16 -14.65 -18.72 -3.17
CA SER A 16 -13.53 -17.91 -3.64
C SER A 16 -12.47 -17.90 -2.55
N VAL A 17 -11.51 -18.81 -2.65
CA VAL A 17 -10.27 -18.68 -1.89
C VAL A 17 -9.50 -17.54 -2.56
N GLN A 18 -9.51 -16.34 -1.95
CA GLN A 18 -8.61 -15.27 -2.39
C GLN A 18 -7.17 -15.79 -2.29
N ALA A 19 -6.51 -15.90 -3.44
CA ALA A 19 -5.09 -16.19 -3.49
C ALA A 19 -4.33 -14.97 -2.94
N SER A 20 -3.34 -15.21 -2.08
CA SER A 20 -2.38 -14.16 -1.70
C SER A 20 -1.58 -13.77 -2.94
N ALA A 21 -1.29 -12.48 -3.11
CA ALA A 21 -0.34 -12.06 -4.13
C ALA A 21 1.08 -12.47 -3.68
N ASP A 22 1.78 -13.28 -4.50
CA ASP A 22 3.20 -13.60 -4.26
C ASP A 22 4.11 -12.41 -4.63
N LYS A 23 3.59 -11.47 -5.44
CA LYS A 23 4.23 -10.20 -5.81
C LYS A 23 3.26 -9.04 -5.63
N LEU A 24 3.75 -7.92 -5.13
CA LEU A 24 2.90 -6.75 -4.87
C LEU A 24 2.22 -6.22 -6.15
N THR A 25 2.87 -6.41 -7.29
CA THR A 25 2.38 -5.99 -8.61
C THR A 25 1.18 -6.79 -9.12
N GLU A 26 0.88 -7.96 -8.53
CA GLU A 26 -0.24 -8.82 -8.90
C GLU A 26 -1.51 -8.51 -8.07
N PHE A 27 -1.40 -7.63 -7.08
CA PHE A 27 -2.53 -7.23 -6.26
C PHE A 27 -3.44 -6.24 -6.99
N ASP A 28 -4.74 -6.52 -7.04
CA ASP A 28 -5.72 -5.76 -7.84
C ASP A 28 -5.99 -4.34 -7.33
N TYR A 29 -5.76 -4.07 -6.02
CA TYR A 29 -6.12 -2.81 -5.36
C TYR A 29 -4.93 -2.09 -4.72
N PRO A 30 -3.80 -1.86 -5.43
CA PRO A 30 -2.51 -1.47 -4.84
C PRO A 30 -2.55 -0.16 -4.06
N LEU A 31 -3.45 0.76 -4.42
CA LEU A 31 -3.59 2.03 -3.73
C LEU A 31 -4.13 1.90 -2.31
N LEU A 32 -4.87 0.82 -2.03
CA LEU A 32 -5.43 0.52 -0.70
C LEU A 32 -4.34 0.15 0.31
N LEU A 33 -3.22 -0.40 -0.14
CA LEU A 33 -2.20 -0.98 0.74
C LEU A 33 -1.55 0.04 1.67
N GLY A 34 -1.21 -0.37 2.89
CA GLY A 34 -0.53 0.47 3.87
C GLY A 34 -1.46 1.08 4.92
N ASP A 35 -0.97 2.12 5.59
CA ASP A 35 -1.58 2.70 6.78
C ASP A 35 -2.43 3.94 6.46
N TRP A 36 -3.69 3.89 6.89
CA TRP A 36 -4.69 4.94 6.74
C TRP A 36 -5.04 5.52 8.10
N TYR A 37 -5.16 6.84 8.18
CA TYR A 37 -5.41 7.54 9.42
C TYR A 37 -6.60 8.49 9.32
N TRP A 38 -7.50 8.37 10.28
CA TRP A 38 -8.55 9.34 10.56
C TRP A 38 -8.29 9.96 11.93
N PHE A 39 -8.55 11.26 12.03
CA PHE A 39 -8.44 12.04 13.27
C PHE A 39 -9.75 12.78 13.50
N SER A 40 -10.17 12.86 14.75
CA SER A 40 -11.31 13.69 15.13
C SER A 40 -11.04 15.16 14.78
N ALA A 41 -12.09 15.87 14.36
CA ALA A 41 -11.97 17.29 14.01
C ALA A 41 -11.72 18.20 15.23
N ASN A 42 -11.98 17.69 16.43
CA ASN A 42 -11.81 18.34 17.72
C ASN A 42 -11.11 17.40 18.71
N ASP A 43 -10.52 17.99 19.75
CA ASP A 43 -9.81 17.24 20.81
C ASP A 43 -10.76 16.41 21.69
N GLU A 44 -12.08 16.65 21.59
CA GLU A 44 -13.12 15.94 22.33
C GLU A 44 -13.41 14.55 21.75
N GLY A 45 -12.95 14.23 20.54
CA GLY A 45 -13.20 12.94 19.91
C GLY A 45 -14.66 12.71 19.48
N ILE A 46 -14.98 11.47 19.13
CA ILE A 46 -16.34 11.01 18.80
C ILE A 46 -16.75 9.93 19.79
N GLU A 47 -17.91 10.10 20.42
CA GLU A 47 -18.50 9.10 21.31
C GLU A 47 -19.12 7.95 20.51
N SER A 48 -18.77 6.72 20.87
CA SER A 48 -19.35 5.49 20.32
C SER A 48 -19.31 4.39 21.38
N GLU A 49 -20.45 3.73 21.59
CA GLU A 49 -20.59 2.62 22.55
C GLU A 49 -20.17 2.94 24.00
N GLY A 50 -20.29 4.21 24.42
CA GLY A 50 -19.91 4.67 25.76
C GLY A 50 -18.43 4.99 25.92
N GLU A 51 -17.65 4.91 24.85
CA GLU A 51 -16.24 5.29 24.78
C GLU A 51 -16.06 6.49 23.84
N THR A 52 -14.95 7.22 23.99
CA THR A 52 -14.63 8.39 23.16
C THR A 52 -13.36 8.15 22.37
N TYR A 53 -13.42 8.30 21.05
CA TYR A 53 -12.31 8.01 20.14
C TYR A 53 -11.77 9.27 19.46
N THR A 54 -10.46 9.45 19.46
CA THR A 54 -9.76 10.63 18.91
C THR A 54 -9.05 10.34 17.59
N ALA A 55 -8.70 9.08 17.34
CA ALA A 55 -8.10 8.67 16.07
C ALA A 55 -8.44 7.22 15.72
N MET A 56 -8.36 6.90 14.43
CA MET A 56 -8.49 5.55 13.91
C MET A 56 -7.37 5.31 12.90
N ASN A 57 -6.73 4.14 13.00
CA ASN A 57 -5.81 3.63 12.00
C ASN A 57 -6.35 2.33 11.39
N ILE A 58 -6.29 2.22 10.07
CA ILE A 58 -6.59 0.98 9.35
C ILE A 58 -5.38 0.65 8.49
N LYS A 59 -4.84 -0.56 8.65
CA LYS A 59 -3.75 -1.07 7.82
C LYS A 59 -4.25 -2.19 6.93
N PHE A 60 -3.99 -2.08 5.63
CA PHE A 60 -4.28 -3.12 4.63
C PHE A 60 -3.01 -3.77 4.10
N LYS A 61 -3.07 -5.09 3.89
CA LYS A 61 -1.99 -5.89 3.30
C LYS A 61 -2.45 -6.64 2.05
N SER A 62 -1.52 -6.86 1.12
CA SER A 62 -1.72 -7.54 -0.17
C SER A 62 -2.15 -9.01 -0.03
N ASN A 63 -1.97 -9.60 1.14
CA ASN A 63 -2.45 -10.94 1.50
C ASN A 63 -3.89 -10.94 2.07
N TYR A 64 -4.61 -9.84 1.86
CA TYR A 64 -5.97 -9.59 2.34
C TYR A 64 -6.13 -9.57 3.87
N ASP A 65 -5.05 -9.36 4.62
CA ASP A 65 -5.12 -9.07 6.05
C ASP A 65 -5.37 -7.58 6.30
N PHE A 66 -6.15 -7.30 7.35
CA PHE A 66 -6.27 -5.95 7.89
C PHE A 66 -6.05 -5.90 9.40
N VAL A 67 -5.69 -4.71 9.89
CA VAL A 67 -5.71 -4.37 11.32
C VAL A 67 -6.37 -3.01 11.49
N VAL A 68 -7.32 -2.90 12.41
CA VAL A 68 -7.90 -1.63 12.85
C VAL A 68 -7.44 -1.33 14.27
N ARG A 69 -7.10 -0.06 14.51
CA ARG A 69 -6.77 0.48 15.82
C ARG A 69 -7.59 1.73 16.09
N LEU A 70 -8.21 1.80 17.25
CA LEU A 70 -8.93 2.99 17.72
C LEU A 70 -8.21 3.57 18.92
N LEU A 71 -7.82 4.83 18.84
CA LEU A 71 -7.25 5.56 19.95
C LEU A 71 -8.39 6.20 20.75
N ARG A 72 -8.49 5.83 22.02
CA ARG A 72 -9.44 6.44 22.96
C ARG A 72 -8.91 7.77 23.51
N ALA A 73 -9.82 8.61 24.00
CA ALA A 73 -9.47 9.89 24.63
C ALA A 73 -8.61 9.73 25.90
N ASP A 74 -8.69 8.58 26.58
CA ASP A 74 -7.85 8.25 27.74
C ASP A 74 -6.45 7.72 27.35
N GLY A 75 -6.16 7.62 26.05
CA GLY A 75 -4.90 7.14 25.49
C GLY A 75 -4.80 5.62 25.34
N SER A 76 -5.82 4.86 25.73
CA SER A 76 -5.87 3.41 25.46
C SER A 76 -6.18 3.12 23.99
N VAL A 77 -5.83 1.91 23.53
CA VAL A 77 -6.00 1.49 22.14
C VAL A 77 -6.80 0.21 22.07
N ASP A 78 -7.94 0.27 21.40
CA ASP A 78 -8.64 -0.92 20.94
C ASP A 78 -8.07 -1.38 19.62
N GLN A 79 -7.92 -2.70 19.46
CA GLN A 79 -7.38 -3.28 18.24
C GLN A 79 -8.09 -4.58 17.91
N TRP A 80 -8.44 -4.73 16.64
CA TRP A 80 -8.81 -6.01 16.07
C TRP A 80 -8.16 -6.19 14.70
N LYS A 81 -8.14 -7.44 14.23
CA LYS A 81 -7.53 -7.84 12.96
C LYS A 81 -8.37 -8.90 12.31
N GLY A 82 -8.19 -9.08 11.02
CA GLY A 82 -8.98 -10.05 10.27
C GLY A 82 -8.61 -10.12 8.81
N LYS A 83 -9.54 -10.66 8.02
CA LYS A 83 -9.47 -10.73 6.56
C LYS A 83 -10.44 -9.74 5.95
N TYR A 84 -10.11 -9.22 4.77
CA TYR A 84 -11.04 -8.38 4.02
C TYR A 84 -11.28 -8.88 2.60
N ASP A 85 -12.51 -8.68 2.14
CA ASP A 85 -12.89 -8.80 0.74
C ASP A 85 -13.16 -7.41 0.18
N ILE A 86 -12.86 -7.20 -1.09
CA ILE A 86 -13.02 -5.89 -1.71
C ILE A 86 -13.44 -6.04 -3.17
N ASP A 87 -14.33 -5.15 -3.59
CA ASP A 87 -14.71 -4.91 -4.98
C ASP A 87 -14.49 -3.44 -5.35
N GLU A 88 -14.98 -2.96 -6.48
CA GLU A 88 -14.79 -1.56 -6.93
C GLU A 88 -15.40 -0.50 -6.00
N THR A 89 -16.34 -0.86 -5.13
CA THR A 89 -17.19 0.05 -4.36
C THR A 89 -17.37 -0.33 -2.90
N ASN A 90 -17.17 -1.60 -2.55
CA ASN A 90 -17.39 -2.11 -1.21
C ASN A 90 -16.16 -2.84 -0.66
N ILE A 91 -16.02 -2.77 0.66
CA ILE A 91 -15.07 -3.56 1.43
C ILE A 91 -15.83 -4.29 2.53
N THR A 92 -15.53 -5.57 2.71
CA THR A 92 -16.13 -6.42 3.74
C THR A 92 -15.05 -6.84 4.72
N PHE A 93 -15.24 -6.59 6.02
CA PHE A 93 -14.33 -7.01 7.08
C PHE A 93 -14.82 -8.27 7.79
N HIS A 94 -13.93 -9.25 7.88
CA HIS A 94 -14.14 -10.52 8.58
C HIS A 94 -13.20 -10.62 9.77
N SER A 95 -13.72 -10.67 10.99
CA SER A 95 -12.94 -10.82 12.23
C SER A 95 -13.54 -11.92 13.11
N SER A 96 -12.73 -12.59 13.93
CA SER A 96 -13.24 -13.57 14.91
C SER A 96 -13.99 -12.90 16.06
N ASP A 97 -13.65 -11.64 16.34
CA ASP A 97 -14.05 -10.94 17.56
C ASP A 97 -15.09 -9.85 17.28
N GLN A 98 -15.47 -9.66 16.01
CA GLN A 98 -16.43 -8.65 15.55
C GLN A 98 -17.37 -9.27 14.53
N PRO A 99 -18.64 -8.82 14.44
CA PRO A 99 -19.52 -9.24 13.35
C PRO A 99 -18.93 -8.84 11.99
N GLU A 100 -19.34 -9.54 10.94
CA GLU A 100 -19.03 -9.15 9.56
C GLU A 100 -19.54 -7.72 9.29
N GLN A 101 -18.70 -6.89 8.66
CA GLN A 101 -19.02 -5.49 8.38
C GLN A 101 -18.85 -5.20 6.90
N LEU A 102 -19.91 -4.76 6.24
CA LEU A 102 -19.91 -4.33 4.84
C LEU A 102 -19.98 -2.81 4.78
N HIS A 103 -19.03 -2.21 4.07
CA HIS A 103 -18.91 -0.76 3.96
C HIS A 103 -18.76 -0.32 2.51
N THR A 104 -19.27 0.87 2.22
CA THR A 104 -18.99 1.56 0.95
C THR A 104 -17.69 2.34 1.08
N TYR A 105 -16.91 2.39 0.00
CA TYR A 105 -15.67 3.17 0.00
C TYR A 105 -15.42 3.96 -1.28
N MET A 106 -14.58 4.99 -1.15
CA MET A 106 -13.94 5.67 -2.28
C MET A 106 -12.44 5.77 -2.02
N LEU A 107 -11.64 5.56 -3.06
CA LEU A 107 -10.18 5.52 -2.95
C LEU A 107 -9.52 6.44 -3.97
N SER A 108 -8.52 7.20 -3.51
CA SER A 108 -7.50 7.84 -4.32
C SER A 108 -6.12 7.37 -3.85
N TYR A 109 -5.05 7.88 -4.46
CA TYR A 109 -3.68 7.52 -4.07
C TYR A 109 -3.31 7.95 -2.63
N ASN A 110 -4.01 8.93 -2.04
CA ASN A 110 -3.73 9.45 -0.70
C ASN A 110 -4.97 9.65 0.19
N GLN A 111 -6.18 9.38 -0.31
CA GLN A 111 -7.42 9.47 0.46
C GLN A 111 -8.22 8.19 0.35
N PHE A 112 -8.75 7.74 1.48
CA PHE A 112 -9.65 6.60 1.60
C PHE A 112 -10.88 7.08 2.36
N ILE A 113 -12.06 7.04 1.75
CA ILE A 113 -13.31 7.40 2.39
C ILE A 113 -14.06 6.10 2.66
N LEU A 114 -14.37 5.81 3.91
CA LEU A 114 -15.10 4.61 4.35
C LEU A 114 -16.38 5.06 5.05
N ASP A 115 -17.55 4.76 4.47
CA ASP A 115 -18.86 5.22 4.95
C ASP A 115 -18.91 6.73 5.30
N GLY A 116 -18.21 7.54 4.51
CA GLY A 116 -18.12 8.99 4.67
C GLY A 116 -17.00 9.47 5.62
N ALA A 117 -16.40 8.59 6.41
CA ALA A 117 -15.21 8.93 7.20
C ALA A 117 -13.98 9.02 6.29
N ARG A 118 -13.28 10.17 6.33
CA ARG A 118 -12.12 10.45 5.47
C ARG A 118 -10.80 10.12 6.16
N PHE A 119 -10.13 9.10 5.65
CA PHE A 119 -8.78 8.71 6.03
C PHE A 119 -7.74 9.29 5.06
N THR A 120 -6.55 9.56 5.60
CA THR A 120 -5.38 10.02 4.85
C THR A 120 -4.26 9.01 4.97
N LYS A 121 -3.58 8.74 3.85
CA LYS A 121 -2.40 7.88 3.82
C LYS A 121 -1.16 8.68 4.24
N LEU A 122 -0.32 8.12 5.09
CA LEU A 122 0.92 8.76 5.52
C LEU A 122 2.14 8.01 4.96
N ALA A 123 3.04 8.72 4.31
CA ALA A 123 4.31 8.16 3.87
C ALA A 123 5.21 7.86 5.09
N PRO A 124 6.07 6.81 5.03
CA PRO A 124 7.03 6.53 6.08
C PRO A 124 7.93 7.72 6.37
N GLU A 125 8.26 7.92 7.64
CA GLU A 125 9.23 8.93 8.03
C GLU A 125 10.54 8.73 7.27
N ASN A 126 11.11 9.83 6.78
CA ASN A 126 12.39 9.84 6.07
C ASN A 126 12.44 9.05 4.74
N LEU A 127 11.31 8.61 4.19
CA LEU A 127 11.28 8.11 2.80
C LEU A 127 11.10 9.26 1.78
N PRO A 128 10.14 10.19 1.95
CA PRO A 128 10.00 11.33 1.06
C PRO A 128 11.27 12.19 1.03
N GLY A 129 11.60 12.69 -0.15
CA GLY A 129 12.80 13.47 -0.39
C GLY A 129 13.29 13.35 -1.83
N GLN A 130 14.31 14.14 -2.13
CA GLN A 130 15.05 14.09 -3.39
C GLN A 130 16.29 13.21 -3.19
N TRP A 131 16.41 12.19 -4.02
CA TRP A 131 17.43 11.16 -3.92
C TRP A 131 18.24 11.10 -5.20
N HIS A 132 19.56 11.05 -5.07
CA HIS A 132 20.50 10.98 -6.19
C HIS A 132 21.36 9.74 -6.08
N ALA A 133 21.40 8.92 -7.13
CA ALA A 133 22.22 7.73 -7.15
C ALA A 133 23.70 8.11 -7.08
N SER A 134 24.37 7.66 -6.03
CA SER A 134 25.82 7.70 -5.87
C SER A 134 26.49 6.50 -6.57
N ARG A 135 25.77 5.39 -6.67
CA ARG A 135 26.19 4.16 -7.34
C ARG A 135 24.98 3.43 -7.88
N ILE A 136 25.12 2.90 -9.09
CA ILE A 136 24.17 1.98 -9.73
C ILE A 136 25.00 0.77 -10.15
N SER A 137 24.52 -0.43 -9.85
CA SER A 137 25.16 -1.68 -10.25
C SER A 137 24.13 -2.76 -10.55
N GLY A 138 24.49 -3.72 -11.40
CA GLY A 138 23.60 -4.84 -11.74
C GLY A 138 23.99 -5.47 -13.07
N THR A 139 23.42 -6.63 -13.37
CA THR A 139 23.72 -7.39 -14.60
C THR A 139 23.06 -6.77 -15.83
N ASP A 140 21.90 -6.15 -15.67
CA ASP A 140 21.13 -5.51 -16.75
C ASP A 140 21.15 -3.97 -16.65
N VAL A 141 22.14 -3.41 -15.93
CA VAL A 141 22.33 -1.96 -15.92
C VAL A 141 23.03 -1.58 -17.20
N ASP A 142 22.38 -0.74 -18.02
CA ASP A 142 23.01 -0.16 -19.19
C ASP A 142 24.20 0.71 -18.74
N ASP A 143 25.42 0.33 -19.17
CA ASP A 143 26.67 1.06 -18.91
C ASP A 143 26.62 2.53 -19.37
N HIS A 144 25.66 2.89 -20.23
CA HIS A 144 25.44 4.26 -20.66
C HIS A 144 24.66 5.10 -19.63
N ILE A 145 24.12 4.53 -18.55
CA ILE A 145 23.45 5.31 -17.49
C ILE A 145 24.50 6.01 -16.64
N THR A 146 24.48 7.34 -16.65
CA THR A 146 25.43 8.20 -15.94
C THR A 146 24.82 8.92 -14.75
N GLY A 147 23.50 8.85 -14.58
CA GLY A 147 22.80 9.44 -13.45
C GLY A 147 21.38 8.90 -13.31
N LEU A 148 20.96 8.74 -12.06
CA LEU A 148 19.60 8.39 -11.66
C LEU A 148 19.22 9.29 -10.48
N SER A 149 18.10 9.98 -10.59
CA SER A 149 17.52 10.78 -9.51
C SER A 149 16.07 10.39 -9.32
N ILE A 150 15.60 10.36 -8.07
CA ILE A 150 14.21 10.08 -7.73
C ILE A 150 13.74 11.11 -6.71
N LEU A 151 12.62 11.76 -6.99
CA LEU A 151 11.87 12.57 -6.05
C LEU A 151 10.67 11.75 -5.56
N LEU A 152 10.62 11.44 -4.27
CA LEU A 152 9.47 10.83 -3.61
C LEU A 152 8.74 11.91 -2.80
N ARG A 153 7.48 12.17 -3.12
CA ARG A 153 6.68 13.17 -2.41
C ARG A 153 5.85 12.52 -1.31
N PRO A 154 5.56 13.23 -0.20
CA PRO A 154 4.78 12.69 0.92
C PRO A 154 3.34 12.31 0.55
N ASP A 155 2.81 12.82 -0.58
CA ASP A 155 1.50 12.50 -1.12
C ASP A 155 1.53 11.35 -2.16
N PHE A 156 2.55 10.48 -2.10
CA PHE A 156 2.67 9.27 -2.91
C PHE A 156 2.88 9.48 -4.41
N LEU A 157 3.24 10.71 -4.82
CA LEU A 157 3.69 11.01 -6.16
C LEU A 157 5.21 10.85 -6.27
N PHE A 158 5.69 10.41 -7.43
CA PHE A 158 7.13 10.38 -7.72
C PHE A 158 7.49 10.99 -9.08
N SER A 159 8.75 11.43 -9.19
CA SER A 159 9.43 11.63 -10.47
C SER A 159 10.78 10.93 -10.42
N ALA A 160 11.13 10.18 -11.46
CA ALA A 160 12.42 9.56 -11.64
C ALA A 160 13.06 10.06 -12.93
N GLN A 161 14.31 10.49 -12.86
CA GLN A 161 15.08 10.97 -13.99
C GLN A 161 16.30 10.07 -14.22
N VAL A 162 16.43 9.55 -15.44
CA VAL A 162 17.58 8.77 -15.88
C VAL A 162 18.35 9.56 -16.93
N LYS A 163 19.66 9.71 -16.73
CA LYS A 163 20.56 10.42 -17.65
C LYS A 163 21.52 9.45 -18.32
N GLY A 164 21.46 9.39 -19.65
CA GLY A 164 22.40 8.64 -20.47
C GLY A 164 23.71 9.40 -20.73
N SER A 165 24.75 8.68 -21.12
CA SER A 165 26.10 9.19 -21.44
C SER A 165 26.12 10.13 -22.65
N ASN A 166 25.12 10.01 -23.53
CA ASN A 166 24.86 10.93 -24.65
C ASN A 166 24.17 12.24 -24.22
N GLY A 167 23.92 12.43 -22.93
CA GLY A 167 23.23 13.60 -22.38
C GLY A 167 21.70 13.56 -22.52
N LYS A 168 21.11 12.52 -23.14
CA LYS A 168 19.66 12.35 -23.18
C LYS A 168 19.14 12.02 -21.79
N MET A 169 17.98 12.59 -21.47
CA MET A 169 17.29 12.38 -20.21
C MET A 169 15.94 11.74 -20.50
N LYS A 170 15.57 10.75 -19.67
CA LYS A 170 14.22 10.20 -19.63
C LYS A 170 13.64 10.48 -18.26
N GLU A 171 12.41 10.98 -18.22
CA GLU A 171 11.69 11.24 -17.00
C GLU A 171 10.46 10.32 -16.92
N HIS A 172 10.27 9.69 -15.76
CA HIS A 172 9.09 8.92 -15.42
C HIS A 172 8.38 9.60 -14.27
N ARG A 173 7.07 9.80 -14.38
CA ARG A 173 6.23 10.35 -13.32
C ARG A 173 5.06 9.43 -13.07
N GLY A 174 4.64 9.38 -11.81
CA GLY A 174 3.50 8.57 -11.44
C GLY A 174 3.29 8.54 -9.94
N ILE A 175 2.75 7.42 -9.47
CA ILE A 175 2.48 7.17 -8.06
C ILE A 175 3.34 6.04 -7.56
N TYR A 176 3.68 6.08 -6.28
CA TYR A 176 4.33 4.96 -5.61
C TYR A 176 3.46 4.44 -4.49
N TYR A 177 3.53 3.13 -4.24
CA TYR A 177 2.91 2.50 -3.09
C TYR A 177 3.90 1.54 -2.45
N ILE A 178 3.66 1.25 -1.18
CA ILE A 178 4.59 0.50 -0.34
C ILE A 178 3.85 -0.57 0.43
N GLU A 179 4.57 -1.65 0.70
CA GLU A 179 4.19 -2.65 1.68
C GLU A 179 5.46 -3.19 2.32
N ASP A 180 5.53 -3.10 3.65
CA ASP A 180 6.69 -3.51 4.43
C ASP A 180 8.00 -2.86 3.88
N ASP A 181 8.95 -3.61 3.33
CA ASP A 181 10.19 -3.10 2.69
C ASP A 181 10.12 -3.01 1.16
N SER A 182 8.95 -3.24 0.58
CA SER A 182 8.71 -3.16 -0.87
C SER A 182 8.16 -1.81 -1.27
N ILE A 183 8.66 -1.24 -2.36
CA ILE A 183 8.15 -0.04 -3.02
C ILE A 183 7.92 -0.33 -4.51
N VAL A 184 6.73 -0.02 -4.98
CA VAL A 184 6.39 -0.09 -6.40
C VAL A 184 6.21 1.31 -6.95
N LEU A 185 6.88 1.58 -8.07
CA LEU A 185 6.74 2.80 -8.86
C LEU A 185 5.81 2.51 -10.04
N LEU A 186 4.63 3.11 -10.09
CA LEU A 186 3.64 2.93 -11.15
C LEU A 186 3.54 4.21 -11.99
N TYR A 187 3.76 4.10 -13.30
CA TYR A 187 3.74 5.20 -14.26
C TYR A 187 3.06 4.77 -15.57
N GLU A 188 2.82 5.72 -16.48
CA GLU A 188 2.00 5.51 -17.69
C GLU A 188 2.41 4.28 -18.52
N ASP A 189 3.73 4.08 -18.69
CA ASP A 189 4.29 3.02 -19.54
C ASP A 189 4.71 1.76 -18.78
N GLY A 190 4.39 1.63 -17.48
CA GLY A 190 4.74 0.43 -16.72
C GLY A 190 4.82 0.58 -15.22
N LEU A 191 5.32 -0.47 -14.59
CA LEU A 191 5.55 -0.54 -13.16
C LEU A 191 6.94 -1.10 -12.86
N GLN A 192 7.49 -0.72 -11.71
CA GLN A 192 8.76 -1.22 -11.23
C GLN A 192 8.69 -1.49 -9.73
N GLU A 193 8.82 -2.76 -9.35
CA GLU A 193 8.93 -3.19 -7.95
C GLU A 193 10.39 -3.17 -7.48
N ASN A 194 10.63 -2.65 -6.28
CA ASN A 194 11.95 -2.63 -5.66
C ASN A 194 11.80 -2.96 -4.17
N GLN A 195 12.80 -3.62 -3.61
CA GLN A 195 13.03 -3.59 -2.17
C GLN A 195 13.75 -2.29 -1.82
N PHE A 196 13.36 -1.63 -0.73
CA PHE A 196 14.00 -0.40 -0.27
C PHE A 196 14.53 -0.53 1.16
N LYS A 197 15.65 0.14 1.42
CA LYS A 197 16.22 0.27 2.76
C LYS A 197 16.68 1.69 3.00
N LEU A 198 16.23 2.28 4.10
CA LEU A 198 16.70 3.58 4.58
C LEU A 198 17.87 3.38 5.56
N GLY A 199 19.01 3.98 5.25
CA GLY A 199 20.17 4.07 6.12
C GLY A 199 20.08 5.27 7.06
N SER A 200 20.71 5.16 8.24
CA SER A 200 20.79 6.25 9.22
C SER A 200 21.62 7.46 8.73
N ASP A 201 22.35 7.29 7.64
CA ASP A 201 23.26 8.26 7.02
C ASP A 201 22.61 8.99 5.82
N ASN A 202 21.28 9.07 5.78
CA ASN A 202 20.52 9.64 4.66
C ASN A 202 20.79 8.93 3.32
N THR A 203 20.94 7.60 3.39
CA THR A 203 21.05 6.72 2.23
C THR A 203 19.74 5.99 1.97
N LEU A 204 19.34 5.90 0.70
CA LEU A 204 18.26 5.03 0.24
C LEU A 204 18.86 3.99 -0.70
N THR A 205 18.76 2.71 -0.34
CA THR A 205 19.12 1.61 -1.24
C THR A 205 17.85 1.08 -1.89
N LEU A 206 17.81 1.02 -3.22
CA LEU A 206 16.76 0.37 -4.00
C LEU A 206 17.32 -0.87 -4.68
N THR A 207 16.69 -2.02 -4.49
CA THR A 207 17.08 -3.29 -5.10
C THR A 207 15.92 -3.83 -5.94
N ASN A 208 16.12 -3.93 -7.24
CA ASN A 208 15.20 -4.59 -8.15
C ASN A 208 15.70 -6.02 -8.42
N GLN A 209 14.97 -7.01 -7.92
CA GLN A 209 15.35 -8.41 -8.12
C GLN A 209 15.11 -8.92 -9.54
N GLN A 210 14.12 -8.37 -10.24
CA GLN A 210 13.74 -8.79 -11.60
C GLN A 210 14.84 -8.50 -12.64
N PHE A 211 15.51 -7.35 -12.51
CA PHE A 211 16.58 -6.88 -13.39
C PHE A 211 17.97 -6.99 -12.76
N GLY A 212 18.06 -7.54 -11.54
CA GLY A 212 19.32 -7.66 -10.79
C GLY A 212 20.01 -6.30 -10.56
N MET A 213 19.23 -5.24 -10.36
CA MET A 213 19.73 -3.87 -10.23
C MET A 213 19.73 -3.42 -8.77
N GLU A 214 20.79 -2.75 -8.35
CA GLU A 214 20.91 -2.06 -7.06
C GLU A 214 21.32 -0.60 -7.30
N ALA A 215 20.60 0.33 -6.67
CA ALA A 215 20.92 1.74 -6.65
C ALA A 215 21.12 2.20 -5.20
N ILE A 216 22.30 2.76 -4.91
CA ILE A 216 22.61 3.40 -3.63
C ILE A 216 22.47 4.91 -3.84
N MET A 217 21.47 5.49 -3.20
CA MET A 217 21.08 6.88 -3.37
C MET A 217 21.39 7.70 -2.12
N GLN A 218 21.81 8.94 -2.31
CA GLN A 218 22.03 9.92 -1.27
C GLN A 218 20.95 10.98 -1.31
N ARG A 219 20.47 11.39 -0.14
CA ARG A 219 19.51 12.48 -0.03
C ARG A 219 20.17 13.80 -0.43
N GLU A 220 19.49 14.56 -1.28
CA GLU A 220 19.84 15.95 -1.54
C GLU A 220 19.25 16.84 -0.43
N TYR A 221 20.10 17.71 0.13
CA TYR A 221 19.76 18.63 1.22
C TYR A 221 19.17 19.94 0.71
#